data_AF-A0A0U1KX46-F1
#
_entry.id   AF-A0A0U1KX46-F1
#
_cell.length_a   1.000
_cell.length_b   1.000
_cell.length_c   1.000
_cell.angle_alpha   90.00
_cell.angle_beta   90.00
_cell.angle_gamma   90.00
#
_symmetry.space_group_name_H-M   'P 1'
#
loop_
_entity.id
_entity.type
_entity.pdbx_description
1 polymer ?
#
loop_
_entity_poly.entity_id
_entity_poly.type
_entity_poly.pdbx_seq_one_letter_code
_entity_poly.pdbx_strand_id
1 'polypeptide(L)'
;MADLFLTRKQLEKLFWRVTTLMLGFDPALTINANKVRISWPTEGAPSWKIDEDVIFLRIYEQDDEFNVIRDTVYQAIDQDNIQQSNAYTRVLRAHWFCYGPNSFDNASRIRNLLYVDQYRQPLADNQIFLIPRIDTPHRSPELFAGQWWERTDLAANFNELVRFDSEVPYLKSAEITVGSDTPASADASVDQNTKTH
;
A
#
# COMPACT_ATOMS: atom_id res chain seq x y z
N MET A 1 8.58 19.76 2.58
CA MET A 1 9.57 18.66 2.75
C MET A 1 9.39 17.72 1.56
N ALA A 2 10.33 16.79 1.31
CA ALA A 2 10.17 15.85 0.20
C ALA A 2 9.12 14.78 0.55
N ASP A 3 8.39 14.33 -0.46
CA ASP A 3 7.44 13.23 -0.31
C ASP A 3 8.15 11.96 0.20
N LEU A 4 7.50 11.28 1.14
CA LEU A 4 8.00 10.07 1.78
C LEU A 4 7.03 8.94 1.46
N PHE A 5 7.27 8.28 0.33
CA PHE A 5 6.57 7.06 -0.06
C PHE A 5 7.40 6.26 -1.05
N LEU A 6 7.29 4.93 -1.00
CA LEU A 6 7.87 4.07 -2.02
C LEU A 6 6.85 3.76 -3.11
N THR A 7 7.30 3.85 -4.37
CA THR A 7 6.56 3.33 -5.52
C THR A 7 6.50 1.81 -5.45
N ARG A 8 5.51 1.19 -6.12
CA ARG A 8 5.38 -0.28 -6.19
C ARG A 8 6.69 -0.99 -6.59
N LYS A 9 7.39 -0.47 -7.61
CA LYS A 9 8.66 -1.05 -8.08
C LYS A 9 9.77 -0.96 -7.03
N GLN A 10 9.80 0.10 -6.24
CA GLN A 10 10.78 0.27 -5.16
C GLN A 10 10.48 -0.69 -4.01
N LEU A 11 9.20 -0.86 -3.64
CA LEU A 11 8.78 -1.86 -2.65
C LEU A 11 9.18 -3.27 -3.10
N GLU A 12 8.83 -3.65 -4.34
CA GLU A 12 9.20 -4.95 -4.93
C GLU A 12 10.71 -5.20 -4.86
N LYS A 13 11.53 -4.21 -5.25
CA LYS A 13 12.99 -4.31 -5.19
C LYS A 13 13.52 -4.43 -3.74
N LEU A 14 12.94 -3.68 -2.81
CA LEU A 14 13.34 -3.68 -1.39
C LEU A 14 13.08 -5.05 -0.75
N PHE A 15 11.83 -5.54 -0.84
CA PHE A 15 11.47 -6.85 -0.29
C PHE A 15 12.16 -8.00 -1.01
N TRP A 16 12.40 -7.89 -2.33
CA TRP A 16 13.20 -8.87 -3.06
C TRP A 16 14.62 -8.96 -2.49
N ARG A 17 15.27 -7.82 -2.27
CA ARG A 17 16.63 -7.76 -1.70
C ARG A 17 16.67 -8.37 -0.30
N VAL A 18 15.73 -7.99 0.57
CA VAL A 18 15.63 -8.50 1.94
C VAL A 18 15.37 -10.02 1.95
N THR A 19 14.44 -10.50 1.13
CA THR A 19 14.13 -11.93 1.02
C THR A 19 15.32 -12.74 0.51
N THR A 20 16.04 -12.22 -0.48
CA THR A 20 17.25 -12.85 -1.03
C THR A 20 18.32 -13.01 0.04
N LEU A 21 18.53 -11.98 0.86
CA LEU A 21 19.45 -12.01 1.99
C LEU A 21 19.03 -13.01 3.09
N MET A 22 17.72 -13.12 3.38
CA MET A 22 17.20 -14.09 4.36
C MET A 22 17.50 -15.54 3.96
N LEU A 23 17.42 -15.83 2.67
CA LEU A 23 17.75 -17.16 2.13
C LEU A 23 19.28 -17.43 2.11
N GLY A 24 20.11 -16.44 2.44
CA GLY A 24 21.56 -16.55 2.43
C GLY A 24 22.19 -16.35 1.05
N PHE A 25 21.43 -15.83 0.09
CA PHE A 25 21.93 -15.49 -1.24
C PHE A 25 22.44 -14.04 -1.27
N ASP A 26 23.49 -13.81 -2.06
CA ASP A 26 23.96 -12.45 -2.34
C ASP A 26 23.11 -11.82 -3.46
N PRO A 27 22.38 -10.73 -3.21
CA PRO A 27 21.58 -10.04 -4.22
C PRO A 27 22.42 -9.34 -5.31
N ALA A 28 23.74 -9.18 -5.12
CA ALA A 28 24.62 -8.62 -6.14
C ALA A 28 24.96 -9.64 -7.26
N LEU A 29 24.79 -10.94 -6.99
CA LEU A 29 25.11 -12.00 -7.95
C LEU A 29 23.91 -12.30 -8.85
N THR A 30 24.10 -12.15 -10.16
CA THR A 30 23.07 -12.39 -11.18
C THR A 30 22.54 -13.82 -11.18
N ILE A 31 23.33 -14.81 -10.74
CA ILE A 31 22.90 -16.20 -10.59
C ILE A 31 21.74 -16.38 -9.59
N ASN A 32 21.65 -15.51 -8.59
CA ASN A 32 20.62 -15.56 -7.55
C ASN A 32 19.33 -14.84 -7.97
N ALA A 33 19.36 -14.06 -9.06
CA ALA A 33 18.21 -13.27 -9.52
C ALA A 33 16.98 -14.11 -9.83
N ASN A 34 17.17 -15.37 -10.24
CA ASN A 34 16.08 -16.27 -10.59
C ASN A 34 15.54 -17.11 -9.42
N LYS A 35 16.18 -17.04 -8.23
CA LYS A 35 15.79 -17.79 -7.03
C LYS A 35 14.61 -17.15 -6.31
N VAL A 36 14.60 -15.81 -6.25
CA VAL A 36 13.46 -15.02 -5.77
C VAL A 36 12.92 -14.20 -6.94
N ARG A 37 11.69 -14.47 -7.35
CA ARG A 37 11.04 -13.83 -8.50
C ARG A 37 9.95 -12.88 -8.01
N ILE A 38 9.90 -11.68 -8.59
CA ILE A 38 8.84 -10.71 -8.29
C ILE A 38 7.65 -11.03 -9.18
N SER A 39 6.55 -11.45 -8.58
CA SER A 39 5.30 -11.83 -9.27
C SER A 39 5.48 -12.93 -10.32
N TRP A 40 4.36 -13.34 -10.91
CA TRP A 40 4.33 -14.26 -12.04
C TRP A 40 4.83 -13.57 -13.30
N PRO A 41 5.64 -14.26 -14.12
CA PRO A 41 6.03 -13.76 -15.42
C PRO A 41 4.79 -13.66 -16.33
N THR A 42 4.63 -12.52 -17.01
CA THR A 42 3.51 -12.29 -17.95
C THR A 42 3.70 -12.99 -19.29
N GLU A 43 4.93 -13.41 -19.59
CA GLU A 43 5.30 -14.21 -20.76
C GLU A 43 5.83 -15.57 -20.29
N GLY A 44 5.97 -16.53 -21.20
CA GLY A 44 6.47 -17.88 -20.93
C GLY A 44 7.93 -17.89 -20.49
N ALA A 45 8.21 -17.34 -19.31
CA ALA A 45 9.53 -17.32 -18.70
C ALA A 45 10.04 -18.76 -18.54
N PRO A 46 11.37 -18.96 -18.58
CA PRO A 46 11.96 -20.27 -18.48
C PRO A 46 11.41 -21.02 -17.27
N SER A 47 10.77 -22.15 -17.58
CA SER A 47 10.28 -23.11 -16.59
C SER A 47 11.44 -23.47 -15.67
N TRP A 48 11.24 -23.33 -14.37
CA TRP A 48 12.16 -23.93 -13.40
C TRP A 48 11.87 -25.42 -13.33
N LYS A 49 12.81 -26.18 -12.78
CA LYS A 49 12.64 -27.63 -12.61
C LYS A 49 11.97 -27.93 -11.27
N ILE A 50 11.35 -29.10 -11.16
CA ILE A 50 10.67 -29.55 -9.94
C ILE A 50 11.61 -29.76 -8.75
N ASP A 51 12.89 -30.00 -9.02
CA ASP A 51 13.96 -30.15 -8.03
C ASP A 51 14.61 -28.82 -7.63
N GLU A 52 14.18 -27.70 -8.21
CA GLU A 52 14.72 -26.38 -7.91
C GLU A 52 13.82 -25.62 -6.93
N ASP A 53 14.43 -25.10 -5.86
CA ASP A 53 13.75 -24.17 -4.97
C ASP A 53 13.64 -22.78 -5.61
N VAL A 54 12.41 -22.28 -5.74
CA VAL A 54 12.08 -20.96 -6.29
C VAL A 54 11.01 -20.30 -5.44
N ILE A 55 11.17 -19.02 -5.14
CA ILE A 55 10.19 -18.25 -4.36
C ILE A 55 9.62 -17.13 -5.21
N PHE A 56 8.30 -17.07 -5.31
CA PHE A 56 7.61 -15.93 -5.88
C PHE A 56 7.18 -14.98 -4.77
N LEU A 57 7.56 -13.73 -4.89
CA LEU A 57 7.22 -12.65 -3.96
C LEU A 57 6.18 -11.75 -4.62
N ARG A 58 5.08 -11.49 -3.91
CA ARG A 58 4.07 -10.51 -4.29
C ARG A 58 3.83 -9.54 -3.15
N ILE A 59 3.77 -8.25 -3.45
CA ILE A 59 3.47 -7.21 -2.47
C ILE A 59 2.28 -6.43 -2.98
N TYR A 60 1.33 -6.18 -2.09
CA TYR A 60 0.13 -5.42 -2.39
C TYR A 60 -0.36 -4.71 -1.13
N GLU A 61 -1.20 -3.69 -1.32
CA GLU A 61 -1.85 -3.00 -0.21
C GLU A 61 -2.98 -3.89 0.31
N GLN A 62 -3.03 -4.11 1.62
CA GLN A 62 -4.13 -4.79 2.27
C GLN A 62 -5.05 -3.75 2.87
N ASP A 63 -6.35 -3.85 2.59
CA ASP A 63 -7.35 -3.00 3.21
C ASP A 63 -7.41 -3.26 4.72
N ASP A 64 -7.39 -2.18 5.50
CA ASP A 64 -7.32 -2.20 6.96
C ASP A 64 -7.83 -0.86 7.51
N GLU A 65 -8.39 -0.84 8.72
CA GLU A 65 -8.90 0.37 9.36
C GLU A 65 -7.82 1.46 9.50
N PHE A 66 -6.56 1.04 9.70
CA PHE A 66 -5.43 1.96 9.79
C PHE A 66 -5.13 2.70 8.48
N ASN A 67 -5.57 2.19 7.33
CA ASN A 67 -5.34 2.83 6.02
C ASN A 67 -6.27 4.01 5.74
N VAL A 68 -7.35 4.14 6.51
CA VAL A 68 -8.40 5.13 6.26
C VAL A 68 -8.05 6.48 6.88
N ILE A 69 -7.39 6.47 8.05
CA ILE A 69 -7.13 7.67 8.83
C ILE A 69 -6.00 8.47 8.19
N ARG A 70 -6.29 9.73 7.85
CA ARG A 70 -5.30 10.69 7.35
C ARG A 70 -5.13 11.81 8.35
N ASP A 71 -3.89 12.07 8.71
CA ASP A 71 -3.51 13.25 9.47
C ASP A 71 -3.15 14.36 8.49
N THR A 72 -3.77 15.53 8.66
CA THR A 72 -3.54 16.70 7.83
C THR A 72 -3.11 17.85 8.73
N VAL A 73 -1.86 18.29 8.54
CA VAL A 73 -1.29 19.42 9.27
C VAL A 73 -1.09 20.59 8.31
N TYR A 74 -1.53 21.76 8.73
CA TYR A 74 -1.38 23.00 7.98
C TYR A 74 -0.28 23.86 8.60
N GLN A 75 0.65 24.34 7.78
CA GLN A 75 1.73 25.24 8.20
C GLN A 75 1.80 26.43 7.26
N ALA A 76 1.74 27.66 7.79
CA ALA A 76 1.84 28.86 6.98
C ALA A 76 3.24 28.95 6.33
N ILE A 77 3.27 29.15 5.02
CA ILE A 77 4.52 29.40 4.27
C ILE A 77 4.71 30.91 4.12
N ASP A 78 3.72 31.58 3.53
CA ASP A 78 3.71 33.01 3.27
C ASP A 78 2.30 33.61 3.48
N GLN A 79 2.07 34.86 3.03
CA GLN A 79 0.79 35.56 3.19
C GLN A 79 -0.31 35.03 2.26
N ASP A 80 0.05 34.27 1.23
CA ASP A 80 -0.82 33.83 0.15
C ASP A 80 -0.99 32.31 0.08
N ASN A 81 -0.09 31.54 0.71
CA ASN A 81 -0.01 30.09 0.62
C ASN A 81 0.16 29.42 1.99
N ILE A 82 -0.46 28.24 2.11
CA ILE A 82 -0.32 27.32 3.22
C ILE A 82 0.26 26.00 2.73
N GLN A 83 1.19 25.43 3.49
CA GLN A 83 1.65 24.07 3.29
C GLN A 83 0.63 23.14 3.93
N GLN A 84 0.04 22.25 3.14
CA GLN A 84 -0.74 21.13 3.62
C GLN A 84 0.15 19.88 3.60
N SER A 85 0.42 19.32 4.77
CA SER A 85 1.11 18.04 4.90
C SER A 85 0.11 16.97 5.25
N ASN A 86 0.03 15.92 4.44
CA ASN A 86 -0.83 14.77 4.69
C ASN A 86 0.04 13.55 5.02
N ALA A 87 -0.26 12.89 6.13
CA ALA A 87 0.39 11.65 6.54
C ALA A 87 -0.66 10.58 6.81
N TYR A 88 -0.37 9.34 6.45
CA TYR A 88 -1.20 8.18 6.77
C TYR A 88 -0.36 6.92 6.88
N THR A 89 -0.93 5.89 7.50
CA THR A 89 -0.31 4.56 7.55
C THR A 89 -0.86 3.73 6.41
N ARG A 90 0.02 3.11 5.64
CA ARG A 90 -0.33 2.14 4.59
C ARG A 90 0.02 0.73 5.05
N VAL A 91 -0.96 -0.16 5.06
CA VAL A 91 -0.79 -1.58 5.37
C VAL A 91 -0.44 -2.32 4.09
N LEU A 92 0.77 -2.87 4.05
CA LEU A 92 1.28 -3.73 2.99
C LEU A 92 1.18 -5.18 3.40
N ARG A 93 0.89 -6.07 2.44
CA ARG A 93 1.02 -7.52 2.60
C ARG A 93 2.07 -8.05 1.64
N ALA A 94 3.08 -8.72 2.18
CA ALA A 94 4.03 -9.50 1.42
C ALA A 94 3.62 -10.97 1.45
N HIS A 95 3.54 -11.59 0.28
CA HIS A 95 3.20 -12.99 0.12
C HIS A 95 4.36 -13.71 -0.59
N TRP A 96 4.82 -14.79 0.02
CA TRP A 96 5.85 -15.67 -0.52
C TRP A 96 5.21 -17.00 -0.89
N PHE A 97 5.30 -17.35 -2.18
CA PHE A 97 4.95 -18.68 -2.68
C PHE A 97 6.26 -19.44 -2.89
N CYS A 98 6.58 -20.34 -1.97
CA CYS A 98 7.80 -21.14 -2.02
C CYS A 98 7.51 -22.44 -2.78
N TYR A 99 8.26 -22.70 -3.84
CA TYR A 99 8.25 -23.95 -4.60
C TYR A 99 9.53 -24.75 -4.36
N GLY A 100 9.43 -26.06 -4.55
CA GLY A 100 10.56 -26.98 -4.55
C GLY A 100 10.61 -27.87 -3.31
N PRO A 101 11.57 -28.81 -3.25
CA PRO A 101 11.68 -29.79 -2.17
C PRO A 101 11.82 -29.17 -0.78
N ASN A 102 12.43 -27.98 -0.67
CA ASN A 102 12.65 -27.28 0.60
C ASN A 102 11.66 -26.13 0.81
N SER A 103 10.50 -26.13 0.13
CA SER A 103 9.54 -25.01 0.20
C SER A 103 9.13 -24.66 1.64
N PHE A 104 8.88 -25.66 2.48
CA PHE A 104 8.45 -25.48 3.86
C PHE A 104 9.57 -24.91 4.75
N ASP A 105 10.79 -25.39 4.60
CA ASP A 105 11.95 -24.94 5.36
C ASP A 105 12.33 -23.50 4.97
N ASN A 106 12.25 -23.17 3.69
CA ASN A 106 12.46 -21.81 3.19
C ASN A 106 11.41 -20.84 3.74
N ALA A 107 10.12 -21.23 3.73
CA ALA A 107 9.05 -20.42 4.32
C ALA A 107 9.24 -20.24 5.84
N SER A 108 9.58 -21.32 6.55
CA SER A 108 9.86 -21.27 8.00
C SER A 108 11.06 -20.39 8.33
N ARG A 109 12.11 -20.44 7.49
CA ARG A 109 13.29 -19.58 7.60
C ARG A 109 12.93 -18.12 7.41
N ILE A 110 12.19 -17.76 6.35
CA ILE A 110 11.75 -16.37 6.12
C ILE A 110 10.94 -15.87 7.32
N ARG A 111 9.97 -16.66 7.81
CA ARG A 111 9.15 -16.31 8.97
C ARG A 111 9.98 -16.00 10.22
N ASN A 112 11.00 -16.82 10.50
CA ASN A 112 11.85 -16.60 11.68
C ASN A 112 12.79 -15.39 11.50
N LEU A 113 13.34 -15.21 10.30
CA LEU A 113 14.29 -14.13 10.01
C LEU A 113 13.63 -12.75 9.89
N LEU A 114 12.31 -12.68 9.66
CA LEU A 114 11.54 -11.44 9.72
C LEU A 114 11.56 -10.75 11.09
N TYR A 115 11.87 -11.49 12.17
CA TYR A 115 12.04 -10.93 13.51
C TYR A 115 13.47 -10.45 13.82
N VAL A 116 14.44 -10.77 12.96
CA VAL A 116 15.85 -10.46 13.22
C VAL A 116 16.18 -9.06 12.68
N ASP A 117 16.80 -8.24 13.52
CA ASP A 117 17.07 -6.82 13.25
C ASP A 117 17.86 -6.59 11.96
N GLN A 118 18.84 -7.45 11.67
CA GLN A 118 19.64 -7.38 10.44
C GLN A 118 18.78 -7.33 9.17
N TYR A 119 17.64 -8.04 9.15
CA TYR A 119 16.74 -8.08 7.99
C TYR A 119 15.59 -7.08 8.10
N ARG A 120 15.27 -6.61 9.30
CA ARG A 120 14.29 -5.54 9.54
C ARG A 120 14.84 -4.15 9.25
N GLN A 121 16.12 -3.90 9.52
CA GLN A 121 16.71 -2.56 9.42
C GLN A 121 16.50 -1.93 8.03
N PRO A 122 16.73 -2.63 6.90
CA PRO A 122 16.50 -2.03 5.58
C PRO A 122 15.03 -1.63 5.34
N LEU A 123 14.07 -2.32 5.97
CA LEU A 123 12.65 -1.96 5.91
C LEU A 123 12.38 -0.74 6.81
N ALA A 124 12.92 -0.73 8.03
CA ALA A 124 12.77 0.36 8.98
C ALA A 124 13.37 1.68 8.48
N ASP A 125 14.52 1.63 7.78
CA ASP A 125 15.14 2.79 7.14
C ASP A 125 14.21 3.44 6.09
N ASN A 126 13.29 2.65 5.51
CA ASN A 126 12.26 3.10 4.58
C ASN A 126 10.88 3.29 5.26
N GLN A 127 10.85 3.39 6.59
CA GLN A 127 9.63 3.55 7.40
C GLN A 127 8.61 2.42 7.26
N ILE A 128 9.09 1.21 6.98
CA ILE A 128 8.27 -0.01 6.88
C ILE A 128 8.53 -0.90 8.10
N PHE A 129 7.48 -1.22 8.83
CA PHE A 129 7.55 -1.98 10.08
C PHE A 129 6.64 -3.21 10.01
N LEU A 130 7.18 -4.38 10.35
CA LEU A 130 6.42 -5.62 10.42
C LEU A 130 5.35 -5.54 11.53
N ILE A 131 4.12 -5.92 11.18
CA ILE A 131 3.07 -6.24 12.15
C ILE A 131 3.41 -7.64 12.71
N PRO A 132 3.59 -7.80 14.04
CA PRO A 132 4.13 -9.02 14.65
C PRO A 132 3.08 -10.16 14.73
N ARG A 133 2.44 -10.45 13.59
CA ARG A 133 1.49 -11.52 13.35
C ARG A 133 1.76 -12.04 11.93
N ILE A 134 2.81 -12.85 11.81
CA ILE A 134 3.16 -13.53 10.54
C ILE A 134 2.35 -14.82 10.45
N ASP A 135 1.76 -15.09 9.30
CA ASP A 135 1.03 -16.31 9.02
C ASP A 135 1.94 -17.54 9.20
N THR A 136 1.36 -18.68 9.57
CA THR A 136 2.12 -19.93 9.62
C THR A 136 2.32 -20.47 8.19
N PRO A 137 3.49 -21.01 7.84
CA PRO A 137 3.70 -21.64 6.53
C PRO A 137 2.62 -22.68 6.27
N HIS A 138 1.92 -22.55 5.14
CA HIS A 138 0.83 -23.43 4.75
C HIS A 138 1.22 -24.22 3.50
N ARG A 139 1.38 -25.54 3.67
CA ARG A 139 1.69 -26.44 2.55
C ARG A 139 0.43 -26.62 1.69
N SER A 140 0.51 -26.17 0.44
CA SER A 140 -0.59 -26.19 -0.52
C SER A 140 -0.07 -26.66 -1.88
N PRO A 141 0.16 -27.97 -2.08
CA PRO A 141 0.65 -28.50 -3.35
C PRO A 141 -0.23 -28.09 -4.53
N GLU A 142 0.39 -27.79 -5.66
CA GLU A 142 -0.30 -27.26 -6.84
C GLU A 142 -0.14 -28.18 -8.04
N LEU A 143 -1.25 -28.48 -8.73
CA LEU A 143 -1.21 -29.20 -10.00
C LEU A 143 -0.99 -28.21 -11.14
N PHE A 144 0.23 -28.18 -11.70
CA PHE A 144 0.61 -27.30 -12.78
C PHE A 144 1.31 -28.08 -13.90
N ALA A 145 0.91 -27.85 -15.15
CA ALA A 145 1.40 -28.57 -16.33
C ALA A 145 1.32 -30.12 -16.21
N GLY A 146 0.30 -30.63 -15.51
CA GLY A 146 0.11 -32.08 -15.29
C GLY A 146 1.04 -32.69 -14.24
N GLN A 147 1.79 -31.88 -13.50
CA GLN A 147 2.67 -32.32 -12.42
C GLN A 147 2.28 -31.66 -11.09
N TRP A 148 2.42 -32.40 -9.99
CA TRP A 148 2.22 -31.86 -8.65
C TRP A 148 3.49 -31.16 -8.19
N TRP A 149 3.37 -29.87 -7.91
CA TRP A 149 4.43 -29.03 -7.39
C TRP A 149 4.30 -28.93 -5.88
N GLU A 150 5.42 -29.16 -5.21
CA GLU A 150 5.55 -28.87 -3.80
C GLU A 150 5.55 -27.35 -3.60
N ARG A 151 4.49 -26.83 -2.96
CA ARG A 151 4.31 -25.40 -2.69
C ARG A 151 3.95 -25.16 -1.23
N THR A 152 4.60 -24.17 -0.64
CA THR A 152 4.27 -23.64 0.69
C THR A 152 4.06 -22.14 0.61
N ASP A 153 2.93 -21.67 1.12
CA ASP A 153 2.53 -20.27 1.11
C ASP A 153 2.81 -19.62 2.47
N LEU A 154 3.28 -18.38 2.47
CA LEU A 154 3.55 -17.58 3.66
C LEU A 154 3.15 -16.13 3.40
N ALA A 155 2.50 -15.48 4.37
CA ALA A 155 2.23 -14.04 4.31
C ALA A 155 2.64 -13.31 5.60
N ALA A 156 2.97 -12.04 5.44
CA ALA A 156 3.18 -11.11 6.54
C ALA A 156 2.67 -9.72 6.18
N ASN A 157 2.17 -9.00 7.18
CA ASN A 157 1.68 -7.65 7.04
C ASN A 157 2.68 -6.63 7.62
N PHE A 158 2.75 -5.46 7.01
CA PHE A 158 3.66 -4.38 7.37
C PHE A 158 2.93 -3.05 7.35
N ASN A 159 3.31 -2.13 8.23
CA ASN A 159 2.87 -0.75 8.23
C ASN A 159 3.96 0.13 7.61
N GLU A 160 3.59 0.97 6.65
CA GLU A 160 4.44 1.98 6.05
C GLU A 160 3.91 3.37 6.39
N LEU A 161 4.79 4.29 6.79
CA LEU A 161 4.44 5.70 6.88
C LEU A 161 4.49 6.34 5.49
N VAL A 162 3.35 6.86 5.05
CA VAL A 162 3.25 7.60 3.80
C VAL A 162 3.00 9.08 4.11
N ARG A 163 3.82 9.97 3.51
CA ARG A 163 3.63 11.42 3.63
C ARG A 163 3.79 12.10 2.28
N PHE A 164 2.89 13.04 2.00
CA PHE A 164 2.96 13.91 0.83
C PHE A 164 2.64 15.35 1.22
N ASP A 165 3.41 16.28 0.69
CA ASP A 165 3.26 17.72 0.97
C ASP A 165 2.70 18.42 -0.28
N SER A 166 1.70 19.28 -0.11
CA SER A 166 1.15 20.12 -1.18
C SER A 166 1.02 21.57 -0.73
N GLU A 167 1.21 22.49 -1.66
CA GLU A 167 0.99 23.92 -1.43
C GLU A 167 -0.44 24.30 -1.84
N VAL A 168 -1.16 24.98 -0.95
CA VAL A 168 -2.55 25.39 -1.15
C VAL A 168 -2.66 26.90 -0.97
N PRO A 169 -3.27 27.64 -1.89
CA PRO A 169 -3.45 29.09 -1.75
C PRO A 169 -4.57 29.43 -0.76
N TYR A 170 -4.45 30.56 -0.06
CA TYR A 170 -5.52 31.10 0.78
C TYR A 170 -6.69 31.61 -0.06
N LEU A 171 -7.91 31.45 0.46
CA LEU A 171 -9.10 32.12 -0.07
C LEU A 171 -9.00 33.61 0.23
N LYS A 172 -8.70 34.43 -0.78
CA LYS A 172 -8.55 35.89 -0.64
C LYS A 172 -9.89 36.64 -0.60
N SER A 173 -10.93 36.11 -1.23
CA SER A 173 -12.28 36.67 -1.20
C SER A 173 -13.33 35.60 -1.54
N ALA A 174 -14.56 35.79 -1.05
CA ALA A 174 -15.73 35.01 -1.43
C ALA A 174 -16.92 35.97 -1.63
N GLU A 175 -17.65 35.82 -2.73
CA GLU A 175 -18.87 36.58 -3.01
C GLU A 175 -20.07 35.81 -2.43
N ILE A 176 -20.86 36.45 -1.56
CA ILE A 176 -22.04 35.85 -0.93
C ILE A 176 -23.28 36.53 -1.51
N THR A 177 -24.02 35.80 -2.34
CA THR A 177 -25.34 36.21 -2.83
C THR A 177 -26.43 35.62 -1.95
N VAL A 178 -27.11 36.47 -1.17
CA VAL A 178 -28.28 36.08 -0.39
C VAL A 178 -29.51 36.13 -1.30
N GLY A 179 -30.04 34.97 -1.67
CA GLY A 179 -31.33 34.87 -2.35
C GLY A 179 -32.44 35.21 -1.36
N SER A 180 -33.10 36.35 -1.53
CA SER A 180 -34.38 36.59 -0.88
C SER A 180 -35.44 35.74 -1.58
N ASP A 181 -35.99 34.74 -0.88
CA ASP A 181 -37.25 34.12 -1.30
C ASP A 181 -38.33 35.19 -1.24
N THR A 182 -38.65 35.76 -2.40
CA THR A 182 -39.82 36.62 -2.57
C THR A 182 -41.05 35.78 -2.24
N PRO A 183 -41.84 36.11 -1.20
CA PRO A 183 -43.06 35.36 -0.93
C PRO A 183 -44.00 35.48 -2.13
N ALA A 184 -44.54 34.33 -2.54
CA ALA A 184 -45.39 34.16 -3.70
C ALA A 184 -46.48 35.23 -3.80
N SER A 185 -46.66 35.75 -5.01
CA SER A 185 -47.86 36.49 -5.41
C SER A 185 -49.11 35.67 -5.08
N ALA A 186 -49.87 36.10 -4.09
CA ALA A 186 -51.25 35.69 -3.90
C ALA A 186 -52.12 36.90 -4.25
N ASP A 187 -52.74 36.82 -5.43
CA ASP A 187 -53.94 37.57 -5.79
C ASP A 187 -54.95 37.49 -4.63
N ALA A 188 -55.30 38.65 -4.07
CA ALA A 188 -56.50 38.80 -3.28
C ALA A 188 -57.18 40.12 -3.70
N SER A 189 -58.11 39.99 -4.63
CA SER A 189 -59.13 40.99 -4.93
C SER A 189 -59.93 41.32 -3.67
N VAL A 190 -59.97 42.60 -3.30
CA VAL A 190 -61.05 43.14 -2.46
C VAL A 190 -61.57 44.41 -3.11
N ASP A 191 -62.68 44.24 -3.81
CA ASP A 191 -63.65 45.28 -4.13
C ASP A 191 -64.12 45.95 -2.84
N GLN A 192 -63.98 47.27 -2.73
CA GLN A 192 -64.89 48.08 -1.93
C GLN A 192 -65.20 49.39 -2.67
N ASN A 193 -66.35 49.38 -3.33
CA ASN A 193 -66.99 50.55 -3.91
C ASN A 193 -68.22 50.90 -3.06
N THR A 194 -68.18 52.05 -2.36
CA THR A 194 -69.33 52.94 -2.00
C THR A 194 -68.78 54.10 -1.15
N LYS A 195 -68.72 55.36 -1.63
CA LYS A 195 -69.76 56.43 -1.52
C LYS A 195 -70.36 56.53 -0.09
N THR A 196 -70.47 57.65 0.63
CA THR A 196 -70.62 59.08 0.31
C THR A 196 -70.57 59.86 1.64
N HIS A 197 -70.09 61.11 1.65
CA HIS A 197 -70.87 62.31 2.00
C HIS A 197 -70.05 63.57 1.72
#